data_AF-A0A7W0YAX4-F1
#
_entry.id   AF-A0A7W0YAX4-F1
#
_cell.length_a   1.000
_cell.length_b   1.000
_cell.length_c   1.000
_cell.angle_alpha   90.00
_cell.angle_beta   90.00
_cell.angle_gamma   90.00
#
_symmetry.space_group_name_H-M   'P 1'
#
loop_
_entity.id
_entity.type
_entity.pdbx_description
1 polymer ?
#
loop_
_entity_poly.entity_id
_entity_poly.type
_entity_poly.pdbx_seq_one_letter_code
_entity_poly.pdbx_strand_id
1 'polypeptide(L)'
;MSEEENAQQLERYLKDHYAGGVAALELIKHSIETHRGTPAAAFFEELHAEVKADHEQLHNLMTALGFDASGVRNAGAWMAEKLSRAKIGFSGG
;
A
#
# COMPACT_ATOMS: atom_id res chain seq x y z
N MET A 1 28.36 -12.83 -0.10
CA MET A 1 27.44 -11.94 -0.84
C MET A 1 28.19 -10.67 -1.16
N SER A 2 28.13 -10.23 -2.41
CA SER A 2 28.75 -8.96 -2.82
C SER A 2 27.88 -7.78 -2.36
N GLU A 3 28.47 -6.58 -2.27
CA GLU A 3 27.71 -5.36 -1.96
C GLU A 3 26.59 -5.11 -2.98
N GLU A 4 26.83 -5.46 -4.24
CA GLU A 4 25.86 -5.35 -5.34
C GLU A 4 24.66 -6.30 -5.18
N GLU A 5 24.89 -7.51 -4.64
CA GLU A 5 23.83 -8.47 -4.36
C GLU A 5 22.94 -8.00 -3.19
N ASN A 6 23.55 -7.39 -2.17
CA ASN A 6 22.83 -6.79 -1.04
C ASN A 6 21.96 -5.61 -1.48
N ALA A 7 22.48 -4.73 -2.35
CA ALA A 7 21.74 -3.58 -2.88
C ALA A 7 20.50 -4.02 -3.68
N GLN A 8 20.63 -5.04 -4.53
CA GLN A 8 19.50 -5.59 -5.29
C GLN A 8 18.44 -6.26 -4.41
N GLN A 9 18.85 -6.93 -3.33
CA GLN A 9 17.92 -7.51 -2.37
C GLN A 9 17.15 -6.43 -1.61
N LEU A 10 17.85 -5.38 -1.17
CA LEU A 10 17.24 -4.24 -0.52
C LEU A 10 16.25 -3.52 -1.43
N GLU A 11 16.62 -3.27 -2.69
CA GLU A 11 15.74 -2.64 -3.68
C GLU A 11 14.44 -3.44 -3.86
N ARG A 12 14.53 -4.76 -4.03
CA ARG A 12 13.36 -5.64 -4.14
C ARG A 12 12.49 -5.58 -2.89
N TYR A 13 13.09 -5.72 -1.71
CA TYR A 13 12.37 -5.66 -0.44
C TYR A 13 11.60 -4.35 -0.26
N LEU A 14 12.24 -3.21 -0.54
CA LEU A 14 11.60 -1.89 -0.39
C LEU A 14 10.48 -1.70 -1.42
N LYS A 15 10.65 -2.15 -2.66
CA LYS A 15 9.60 -2.12 -3.69
C LYS A 15 8.39 -2.96 -3.30
N ASP A 16 8.61 -4.18 -2.81
CA ASP A 16 7.54 -5.07 -2.35
C ASP A 16 6.81 -4.47 -1.14
N HIS A 17 7.55 -3.91 -0.19
CA HIS A 17 6.96 -3.26 0.98
C HIS A 17 6.16 -2.01 0.60
N TYR A 18 6.68 -1.20 -0.32
CA TYR A 18 5.96 -0.04 -0.85
C TYR A 18 4.67 -0.46 -1.56
N ALA A 19 4.68 -1.49 -2.41
CA ALA A 19 3.46 -2.02 -3.02
C ALA A 19 2.44 -2.52 -1.95
N GLY A 20 2.92 -3.14 -0.88
CA GLY A 20 2.08 -3.53 0.27
C GLY A 20 1.45 -2.34 0.98
N GLY A 21 2.18 -1.23 1.12
CA GLY A 21 1.66 0.03 1.69
C GLY A 21 0.51 0.62 0.89
N VAL A 22 0.58 0.59 -0.46
CA VAL A 22 -0.52 1.03 -1.34
C VAL A 22 -1.79 0.21 -1.07
N ALA A 23 -1.67 -1.11 -0.99
CA ALA A 23 -2.78 -2.00 -0.69
C ALA A 23 -3.39 -1.75 0.69
N ALA A 24 -2.55 -1.51 1.70
CA ALA A 24 -3.01 -1.20 3.05
C ALA A 24 -3.79 0.12 3.09
N LEU A 25 -3.32 1.16 2.42
CA LEU A 25 -4.00 2.46 2.34
C LEU A 25 -5.39 2.32 1.70
N GLU A 26 -5.51 1.56 0.61
CA GLU A 26 -6.81 1.28 -0.03
C GLU A 26 -7.76 0.53 0.90
N LEU A 27 -7.27 -0.47 1.63
CA LEU A 27 -8.07 -1.24 2.59
C LEU A 27 -8.54 -0.37 3.75
N ILE A 28 -7.66 0.47 4.30
CA ILE A 28 -8.02 1.36 5.40
C ILE A 28 -9.06 2.39 4.91
N LYS A 29 -8.86 2.97 3.73
CA LYS A 29 -9.85 3.86 3.11
C LYS A 29 -11.22 3.19 2.95
N HIS A 30 -11.24 1.95 2.46
CA HIS A 30 -12.49 1.18 2.37
C HIS A 30 -13.11 0.92 3.75
N SER A 31 -12.29 0.72 4.78
CA SER A 31 -12.75 0.50 6.15
C SER A 31 -13.37 1.76 6.75
N ILE A 32 -12.82 2.96 6.48
CA ILE A 32 -13.42 4.26 6.82
C ILE A 32 -14.81 4.38 6.20
N GLU A 33 -14.92 4.10 4.89
CA GLU A 33 -16.19 4.19 4.15
C GLU A 33 -17.24 3.20 4.70
N THR A 34 -16.81 1.97 5.02
CA THR A 34 -17.67 0.90 5.53
C THR A 34 -18.20 1.18 6.94
N HIS A 35 -17.40 1.80 7.79
CA HIS A 35 -17.73 2.06 9.19
C HIS A 35 -18.21 3.50 9.45
N ARG A 36 -18.56 4.25 8.40
CA ARG A 36 -18.94 5.66 8.51
C ARG A 36 -20.07 5.88 9.52
N GLY A 37 -19.87 6.84 10.42
CA GLY A 37 -20.83 7.17 11.47
C GLY A 37 -20.74 6.27 12.72
N THR A 38 -19.80 5.32 12.75
CA THR A 38 -19.48 4.54 13.94
C THR A 38 -18.19 5.06 14.60
N PRO A 39 -17.95 4.80 15.90
CA PRO A 39 -16.68 5.14 16.55
C PRO A 39 -15.45 4.53 15.88
N ALA A 40 -15.61 3.40 15.17
CA ALA A 40 -14.51 2.74 14.47
C ALA A 40 -13.98 3.55 13.28
N ALA A 41 -14.79 4.44 12.68
CA ALA A 41 -14.33 5.28 11.57
C ALA A 41 -13.18 6.21 12.00
N ALA A 42 -13.26 6.79 13.20
CA ALA A 42 -12.21 7.68 13.72
C ALA A 42 -10.87 6.95 13.88
N PHE A 43 -10.89 5.70 14.36
CA PHE A 43 -9.69 4.86 14.43
C PHE A 43 -9.08 4.61 13.05
N PHE A 44 -9.91 4.28 12.05
CA PHE A 44 -9.39 4.04 10.69
C PHE A 44 -8.89 5.32 10.02
N GLU A 45 -9.47 6.49 10.32
CA GLU A 45 -9.00 7.79 9.84
C GLU A 45 -7.61 8.13 10.40
N GLU A 46 -7.40 7.92 11.70
CA GLU A 46 -6.10 8.09 12.36
C GLU A 46 -5.06 7.12 11.77
N LEU A 47 -5.41 5.82 11.70
CA LEU A 47 -4.54 4.80 11.12
C LEU A 47 -4.17 5.11 9.66
N HIS A 48 -5.12 5.62 8.86
CA HIS A 48 -4.84 6.01 7.49
C HIS A 48 -3.81 7.15 7.42
N ALA A 49 -3.90 8.13 8.32
CA ALA A 49 -2.96 9.25 8.37
C ALA A 49 -1.54 8.78 8.73
N GLU A 50 -1.42 7.90 9.72
CA GLU A 50 -0.14 7.32 10.14
C GLU A 50 0.50 6.49 9.01
N VAL A 51 -0.24 5.53 8.45
CA VAL A 51 0.27 4.67 7.38
C VAL A 51 0.62 5.48 6.13
N LYS A 52 -0.12 6.54 5.83
CA LYS A 52 0.20 7.43 4.71
C LYS A 52 1.51 8.19 4.93
N ALA A 53 1.73 8.70 6.14
CA ALA A 53 2.97 9.39 6.48
C ALA A 53 4.19 8.44 6.38
N ASP A 54 4.06 7.22 6.89
CA ASP A 54 5.12 6.19 6.80
C ASP A 54 5.38 5.79 5.34
N HIS A 55 4.32 5.66 4.54
CA HIS A 55 4.44 5.33 3.12
C HIS A 55 5.13 6.44 2.30
N GLU A 56 4.89 7.71 2.62
CA GLU A 56 5.61 8.85 2.05
C GLU A 56 7.09 8.88 2.48
N GLN A 57 7.39 8.54 3.73
CA GLN A 57 8.77 8.40 4.20
C GLN A 57 9.52 7.30 3.44
N LEU A 58 8.86 6.14 3.22
CA LEU A 58 9.43 5.04 2.44
C LEU A 58 9.70 5.46 0.99
N HIS A 59 8.79 6.19 0.35
CA HIS A 59 9.01 6.75 -0.98
C HIS A 59 10.26 7.65 -1.03
N ASN A 60 10.40 8.54 -0.04
CA ASN A 60 11.54 9.44 0.05
C ASN A 60 12.85 8.69 0.28
N LEU A 61 12.83 7.63 1.11
CA LEU A 61 13.97 6.75 1.33
C LEU A 61 14.38 6.04 0.03
N MET A 62 13.43 5.45 -0.70
CA MET A 62 13.70 4.79 -1.98
C MET A 62 14.28 5.77 -3.01
N THR A 63 13.74 7.00 -3.06
CA THR A 63 14.25 8.08 -3.92
C THR A 63 15.69 8.43 -3.57
N ALA A 64 16.01 8.59 -2.28
CA ALA A 64 17.36 8.89 -1.81
C ALA A 64 18.37 7.76 -2.12
N LEU A 65 17.90 6.52 -2.19
CA LEU A 65 18.70 5.34 -2.54
C LEU A 65 18.81 5.12 -4.07
N GLY A 66 18.13 5.91 -4.90
CA GLY A 66 18.07 5.72 -6.34
C GLY A 66 17.22 4.52 -6.79
N PHE A 67 16.39 3.98 -5.90
CA PHE A 67 15.50 2.87 -6.18
C PHE A 67 14.19 3.40 -6.79
N ASP A 68 14.11 3.39 -8.12
CA ASP A 68 12.99 3.99 -8.83
C ASP A 68 11.65 3.30 -8.48
N ALA A 69 10.71 4.07 -7.92
CA ALA A 69 9.35 3.64 -7.60
C ALA A 69 8.40 3.68 -8.82
N SER A 70 8.87 4.11 -10.00
CA SER A 70 8.07 4.27 -11.23
C SER A 70 7.32 2.99 -11.66
N GLY A 71 7.78 1.81 -11.25
CA GLY A 71 7.11 0.52 -11.47
C GLY A 71 5.86 0.28 -10.62
N VAL A 72 5.63 1.03 -9.54
CA VAL A 72 4.54 0.78 -8.59
C VAL A 72 3.20 1.33 -9.07
N ARG A 73 3.18 2.19 -10.09
CA ARG A 73 1.95 2.64 -10.75
C ARG A 73 1.09 1.47 -11.27
N ASN A 74 1.70 0.31 -11.55
CA ASN A 74 1.00 -0.92 -11.95
C ASN A 74 0.46 -1.75 -10.76
N ALA A 75 1.01 -1.62 -9.55
CA ALA A 75 0.57 -2.39 -8.39
C ALA A 75 -0.83 -1.96 -7.91
N GLY A 76 -1.13 -0.66 -7.96
CA GLY A 76 -2.48 -0.14 -7.66
C GLY A 76 -3.53 -0.62 -8.67
N ALA A 77 -3.18 -0.71 -9.96
CA ALA A 77 -4.09 -1.22 -10.98
C ALA A 77 -4.43 -2.72 -10.77
N TRP A 78 -3.45 -3.55 -10.38
CA TRP A 78 -3.69 -4.97 -10.08
C TRP A 78 -4.49 -5.18 -8.79
N MET A 79 -4.25 -4.38 -7.76
CA MET A 79 -5.00 -4.46 -6.50
C MET A 79 -6.46 -4.00 -6.67
N ALA A 80 -6.70 -2.93 -7.43
CA ALA A 80 -8.04 -2.50 -7.81
C ALA A 80 -8.83 -3.59 -8.54
N GLU A 81 -8.18 -4.33 -9.44
CA GLU A 81 -8.79 -5.49 -10.12
C GLU A 81 -9.16 -6.62 -9.14
N LYS A 82 -8.36 -6.81 -8.08
CA LYS A 82 -8.58 -7.84 -7.06
C LYS A 82 -9.71 -7.47 -6.09
N LEU A 83 -9.77 -6.21 -5.66
CA LEU A 83 -10.86 -5.67 -4.84
C LEU A 83 -12.20 -5.66 -5.61
N SER A 84 -12.17 -5.33 -6.90
CA SER A 84 -13.33 -5.47 -7.79
C SER A 84 -13.84 -6.92 -7.83
N ARG A 85 -12.95 -7.90 -7.97
CA ARG A 85 -13.29 -9.33 -7.93
C ARG A 85 -13.92 -9.76 -6.60
N ALA A 86 -13.39 -9.28 -5.47
CA ALA A 86 -13.96 -9.57 -4.15
C ALA A 86 -15.39 -9.00 -3.99
N LYS A 87 -15.68 -7.82 -4.57
CA LYS A 87 -17.01 -7.21 -4.55
C LYS A 87 -18.04 -7.97 -5.41
N ILE A 88 -17.62 -8.58 -6.52
CA ILE A 88 -18.51 -9.40 -7.38
C ILE A 88 -18.86 -10.74 -6.72
N GLY A 89 -17.97 -11.31 -5.90
CA GLY A 89 -18.22 -12.56 -5.15
C GLY A 89 -19.23 -12.43 -4.01
N PHE A 90 -19.49 -11.22 -3.49
CA PHE A 90 -20.41 -10.97 -2.38
C PHE A 90 -21.85 -10.59 -2.83
N SER A 91 -22.11 -10.46 -4.14
CA SER A 91 -23.43 -10.06 -4.67
C SER A 91 -24.28 -11.23 -5.19
N GLY A 92 -23.96 -12.48 -4.84
CA GLY A 92 -24.77 -13.64 -5.17
C GLY A 92 -24.87 -14.61 -4.00
N GLY A 93 -25.90 -14.45 -3.18
CA GLY A 93 -26.22 -15.33 -2.05
C GLY A 93 -27.11 -14.66 -1.03
#